data_AF-A0A9W9B6K3-F1
#
_entry.id   AF-A0A9W9B6K3-F1
#
_cell.length_a   1.000
_cell.length_b   1.000
_cell.length_c   1.000
_cell.angle_alpha   90.00
_cell.angle_beta   90.00
_cell.angle_gamma   90.00
#
_symmetry.space_group_name_H-M   'P 1'
#
loop_
_entity.id
_entity.type
_entity.pdbx_description
1 polymer ?
#
loop_
_entity_poly.entity_id
_entity_poly.type
_entity_poly.pdbx_seq_one_letter_code
_entity_poly.pdbx_strand_id
1 'polypeptide(L)'
;MTKFEHFLLDYYAASVIPDAHLWCHHGDEEPLFIEGVRLYWLPFVVTDSGLLAGIFLSSCRNLALREHRPQANHEYSQLAMMYKLECIRSVNEAIATEGLTITETTIAKTLLLCADEFMCDDLNASALHFEGMNNMIKLKGGLSNVGVNGFLRKALKWCNLENILKISLPNYNLKSTRDTM
;
A
#
# COMPACT_ATOMS: atom_id res chain seq x y z
N MET A 1 -4.85 -14.62 13.51
CA MET A 1 -5.58 -14.72 12.24
C MET A 1 -6.69 -15.77 12.33
N THR A 2 -7.90 -15.41 11.93
CA THR A 2 -9.07 -16.31 11.79
C THR A 2 -8.98 -17.16 10.53
N LYS A 3 -9.83 -18.19 10.37
CA LYS A 3 -9.87 -18.99 9.11
C LYS A 3 -10.15 -18.12 7.88
N PHE A 4 -10.99 -17.11 8.02
CA PHE A 4 -11.31 -16.18 6.95
C PHE A 4 -10.11 -15.30 6.59
N GLU A 5 -9.35 -14.83 7.57
CA GLU A 5 -8.12 -14.07 7.33
C GLU A 5 -7.00 -14.90 6.67
N HIS A 6 -6.91 -16.20 6.98
CA HIS A 6 -6.02 -17.09 6.24
C HIS A 6 -6.44 -17.18 4.76
N PHE A 7 -7.74 -17.33 4.49
CA PHE A 7 -8.26 -17.31 3.13
C PHE A 7 -7.93 -16.00 2.40
N LEU A 8 -8.09 -14.84 3.06
CA LEU A 8 -7.75 -13.54 2.45
C LEU A 8 -6.25 -13.42 2.17
N LEU A 9 -5.38 -13.89 3.07
CA LEU A 9 -3.93 -13.89 2.83
C LEU A 9 -3.54 -14.78 1.65
N ASP A 10 -4.10 -15.99 1.58
CA ASP A 10 -3.85 -16.91 0.47
C ASP A 10 -4.39 -16.33 -0.85
N TYR A 11 -5.57 -15.71 -0.82
CA TYR A 11 -6.17 -15.02 -1.97
C TYR A 11 -5.32 -13.84 -2.43
N TYR A 12 -4.75 -13.06 -1.51
CA TYR A 12 -3.83 -11.98 -1.84
C TYR A 12 -2.66 -12.49 -2.67
N ALA A 13 -2.01 -13.56 -2.20
CA ALA A 13 -0.89 -14.18 -2.89
C ALA A 13 -1.27 -14.77 -4.25
N ALA A 14 -2.44 -15.40 -4.35
CA ALA A 14 -2.86 -16.15 -5.53
C ALA A 14 -3.58 -15.31 -6.60
N SER A 15 -4.14 -14.15 -6.24
CA SER A 15 -5.01 -13.37 -7.14
C SER A 15 -4.68 -11.88 -7.16
N VAL A 16 -4.44 -11.24 -6.01
CA VAL A 16 -4.18 -9.79 -5.97
C VAL A 16 -2.78 -9.44 -6.49
N ILE A 17 -1.75 -10.22 -6.10
CA ILE A 17 -0.37 -10.01 -6.59
C ILE A 17 -0.26 -10.20 -8.11
N PRO A 18 -0.82 -11.26 -8.72
CA PRO A 18 -0.85 -11.38 -10.19
C PRO A 18 -1.55 -10.21 -10.90
N ASP A 19 -2.57 -9.61 -10.27
CA ASP A 19 -3.27 -8.43 -10.78
C ASP A 19 -2.49 -7.11 -10.60
N ALA A 20 -1.33 -7.12 -9.93
CA ALA A 20 -0.60 -5.91 -9.57
C ALA A 20 -0.23 -5.05 -10.79
N HIS A 21 -0.04 -5.67 -11.96
CA HIS A 21 0.22 -4.98 -13.23
C HIS A 21 -0.84 -3.94 -13.61
N LEU A 22 -2.06 -4.03 -13.06
CA LEU A 22 -3.14 -3.06 -13.29
C LEU A 22 -2.88 -1.70 -12.63
N TRP A 23 -2.05 -1.65 -11.59
CA TRP A 23 -1.81 -0.43 -10.80
C TRP A 23 -0.34 -0.18 -10.50
N CYS A 24 0.54 -1.10 -10.88
CA CYS A 24 1.97 -1.04 -10.67
C CYS A 24 2.66 -1.57 -11.93
N HIS A 25 3.34 -0.70 -12.69
CA HIS A 25 3.93 -1.09 -13.97
C HIS A 25 5.37 -1.56 -13.76
N HIS A 26 5.58 -2.88 -13.73
CA HIS A 26 6.90 -3.48 -13.52
C HIS A 26 7.73 -3.58 -14.81
N GLY A 27 7.11 -3.45 -15.99
CA GLY A 27 7.78 -3.61 -17.29
C GLY A 27 8.52 -4.94 -17.38
N ASP A 28 9.79 -4.89 -17.81
CA ASP A 28 10.66 -6.08 -17.90
C ASP A 28 11.10 -6.64 -16.53
N GLU A 29 10.80 -5.95 -15.42
CA GLU A 29 11.14 -6.38 -14.07
C GLU A 29 10.03 -7.24 -13.39
N GLU A 30 8.97 -7.64 -14.10
CA GLU A 30 7.88 -8.49 -13.55
C GLU A 30 8.41 -9.76 -12.83
N PRO A 31 9.39 -10.53 -13.36
CA PRO A 31 9.92 -11.68 -12.64
C PRO A 31 10.59 -11.30 -11.30
N LEU A 32 11.28 -10.17 -11.24
CA LEU A 32 11.91 -9.65 -10.01
C LEU A 32 10.87 -9.17 -9.00
N PHE A 33 9.75 -8.61 -9.48
CA PHE A 33 8.61 -8.27 -8.63
C PHE A 33 8.05 -9.51 -7.96
N ILE A 34 7.71 -10.55 -8.72
CA ILE A 34 7.13 -11.79 -8.18
C ILE A 34 8.09 -12.48 -7.21
N GLU A 35 9.38 -12.57 -7.55
CA GLU A 35 10.39 -13.11 -6.64
C GLU A 35 10.49 -12.28 -5.34
N GLY A 36 10.55 -10.96 -5.47
CA GLY A 36 10.65 -10.06 -4.32
C GLY A 36 9.41 -10.11 -3.42
N VAL A 37 8.22 -10.27 -4.01
CA VAL A 37 6.99 -10.48 -3.26
C VAL A 37 7.09 -11.74 -2.41
N ARG A 38 7.52 -12.85 -3.00
CA ARG A 38 7.60 -14.13 -2.32
C ARG A 38 8.67 -14.14 -1.23
N LEU A 39 9.85 -13.59 -1.51
CA LEU A 39 11.00 -13.65 -0.61
C LEU A 39 10.98 -12.59 0.49
N TYR A 40 10.38 -11.43 0.22
CA TYR A 40 10.49 -10.28 1.12
C TYR A 40 9.14 -9.73 1.55
N TRP A 41 8.21 -9.50 0.61
CA TRP A 41 6.93 -8.85 0.94
C TRP A 41 6.04 -9.74 1.82
N LEU A 42 5.75 -10.96 1.40
CA LEU A 42 4.85 -11.86 2.13
C LEU A 42 5.38 -12.18 3.55
N PRO A 43 6.68 -12.50 3.74
CA PRO A 43 7.23 -12.67 5.09
C PRO A 43 7.19 -11.40 5.94
N PHE A 44 7.30 -10.22 5.32
CA PHE A 44 7.27 -8.94 6.02
C PHE A 44 5.86 -8.57 6.49
N VAL A 45 4.85 -8.68 5.62
CA VAL A 45 3.49 -8.26 5.97
C VAL A 45 2.87 -9.07 7.10
N VAL A 46 3.26 -10.35 7.26
CA VAL A 46 2.76 -11.20 8.36
C VAL A 46 3.34 -10.85 9.73
N THR A 47 4.36 -9.97 9.79
CA THR A 47 4.99 -9.55 11.06
C THR A 47 4.22 -8.49 11.82
N ASP A 48 3.23 -7.86 11.19
CA ASP A 48 2.52 -6.72 11.76
C ASP A 48 1.02 -6.77 11.39
N SER A 49 0.16 -6.55 12.39
CA SER A 49 -1.30 -6.64 12.20
C SER A 49 -1.87 -5.54 11.32
N GLY A 50 -1.29 -4.33 11.33
CA GLY A 50 -1.70 -3.24 10.44
C GLY A 50 -1.31 -3.49 8.99
N LEU A 51 -0.17 -4.15 8.74
CA LEU A 51 0.17 -4.62 7.40
C LEU A 51 -0.81 -5.70 6.94
N LEU A 52 -1.10 -6.68 7.79
CA LEU A 52 -2.12 -7.70 7.50
C LEU A 52 -3.49 -7.06 7.20
N ALA A 53 -3.89 -6.04 7.96
CA ALA A 53 -5.12 -5.29 7.67
C ALA A 53 -5.07 -4.66 6.27
N GLY A 54 -3.95 -4.05 5.86
CA GLY A 54 -3.78 -3.56 4.49
C GLY A 54 -3.87 -4.66 3.42
N ILE A 55 -3.34 -5.85 3.69
CA ILE A 55 -3.46 -7.03 2.79
C ILE A 55 -4.90 -7.52 2.67
N PHE A 56 -5.61 -7.60 3.80
CA PHE A 56 -7.01 -8.01 3.83
C PHE A 56 -7.92 -6.98 3.16
N LEU A 57 -7.62 -5.70 3.32
CA LEU A 57 -8.25 -4.61 2.57
C LEU A 57 -8.12 -4.84 1.06
N SER A 58 -6.89 -5.01 0.54
CA SER A 58 -6.69 -5.23 -0.90
C SER A 58 -7.41 -6.48 -1.41
N SER A 59 -7.43 -7.55 -0.61
CA SER A 59 -8.12 -8.80 -0.96
C SER A 59 -9.63 -8.62 -1.05
N CYS A 60 -10.23 -7.97 -0.05
CA CYS A 60 -11.66 -7.67 -0.03
C CYS A 60 -12.06 -6.74 -1.18
N ARG A 61 -11.24 -5.73 -1.53
CA ARG A 61 -11.50 -4.86 -2.70
C ARG A 61 -11.49 -5.65 -4.00
N ASN A 62 -10.46 -6.48 -4.20
CA ASN A 62 -10.35 -7.29 -5.40
C ASN A 62 -11.51 -8.30 -5.52
N LEU A 63 -11.92 -8.94 -4.42
CA LEU A 63 -13.09 -9.80 -4.36
C LEU A 63 -14.38 -9.04 -4.68
N ALA A 64 -14.61 -7.88 -4.07
CA ALA A 64 -15.80 -7.06 -4.33
C ALA A 64 -15.90 -6.67 -5.81
N LEU A 65 -14.79 -6.32 -6.45
CA LEU A 65 -14.74 -5.99 -7.88
C LEU A 65 -15.06 -7.18 -8.78
N ARG A 66 -14.71 -8.40 -8.37
CA ARG A 66 -14.88 -9.64 -9.16
C ARG A 66 -16.22 -10.34 -8.88
N GLU A 67 -16.85 -10.10 -7.73
CA GLU A 67 -18.13 -10.70 -7.39
C GLU A 67 -19.29 -10.06 -8.16
N HIS A 68 -20.01 -10.87 -8.93
CA HIS A 68 -21.21 -10.45 -9.66
C HIS A 68 -22.48 -10.48 -8.80
N ARG A 69 -22.43 -11.09 -7.60
CA ARG A 69 -23.57 -11.13 -6.67
C ARG A 69 -23.58 -9.88 -5.80
N PRO A 70 -24.65 -9.07 -5.83
CA PRO A 70 -24.69 -7.81 -5.08
C PRO A 70 -24.49 -7.96 -3.57
N GLN A 71 -25.02 -9.03 -2.95
CA GLN A 71 -24.85 -9.24 -1.51
C GLN A 71 -23.39 -9.50 -1.13
N ALA A 72 -22.72 -10.42 -1.83
CA ALA A 72 -21.32 -10.75 -1.57
C ALA A 72 -20.39 -9.56 -1.83
N ASN A 73 -20.64 -8.80 -2.90
CA ASN A 73 -19.93 -7.54 -3.17
C ASN A 73 -20.08 -6.55 -1.99
N HIS A 74 -21.30 -6.38 -1.48
CA HIS A 74 -21.56 -5.49 -0.36
C HIS A 74 -20.84 -5.94 0.92
N GLU A 75 -20.86 -7.24 1.23
CA GLU A 75 -20.16 -7.82 2.38
C GLU A 75 -18.64 -7.58 2.30
N TYR A 76 -18.01 -7.87 1.15
CA TYR A 76 -16.58 -7.61 0.97
C TYR A 76 -16.26 -6.12 1.02
N SER A 77 -17.13 -5.25 0.51
CA SER A 77 -16.94 -3.80 0.60
C SER A 77 -17.00 -3.30 2.04
N GLN A 78 -17.89 -3.85 2.87
CA GLN A 78 -17.95 -3.53 4.30
C GLN A 78 -16.68 -4.01 5.03
N LEU A 79 -16.24 -5.24 4.76
CA LEU A 79 -15.02 -5.79 5.34
C LEU A 79 -13.78 -4.99 4.93
N ALA A 80 -13.68 -4.59 3.66
CA ALA A 80 -12.64 -3.69 3.19
C ALA A 80 -12.61 -2.41 4.02
N MET A 81 -13.76 -1.77 4.24
CA MET A 81 -13.83 -0.55 5.05
C MET A 81 -13.35 -0.76 6.50
N MET A 82 -13.67 -1.91 7.10
CA MET A 82 -13.19 -2.27 8.44
C MET A 82 -11.67 -2.41 8.49
N TYR A 83 -11.08 -3.15 7.55
CA TYR A 83 -9.63 -3.34 7.48
C TYR A 83 -8.88 -2.04 7.13
N LYS A 84 -9.48 -1.17 6.32
CA LYS A 84 -8.96 0.18 6.07
C LYS A 84 -8.87 1.00 7.35
N LEU A 85 -9.93 0.99 8.16
CA LEU A 85 -9.95 1.69 9.44
C LEU A 85 -8.88 1.15 10.39
N GLU A 86 -8.69 -0.17 10.44
CA GLU A 86 -7.65 -0.80 11.24
C GLU A 86 -6.24 -0.39 10.78
N CYS A 87 -5.99 -0.40 9.47
CA CYS A 87 -4.72 0.04 8.90
C CYS A 87 -4.43 1.53 9.22
N ILE A 88 -5.43 2.42 9.06
CA ILE A 88 -5.32 3.84 9.41
C ILE A 88 -5.01 4.03 10.89
N ARG A 89 -5.71 3.30 11.79
CA ARG A 89 -5.44 3.34 13.23
C ARG A 89 -4.00 2.93 13.54
N SER A 90 -3.54 1.84 12.91
CA SER A 90 -2.18 1.35 13.09
C SER A 90 -1.12 2.36 12.61
N VAL A 91 -1.36 3.05 11.49
CA VAL A 91 -0.48 4.14 11.02
C VAL A 91 -0.47 5.31 12.01
N ASN A 92 -1.62 5.75 12.48
CA ASN A 92 -1.71 6.87 13.42
C ASN A 92 -1.01 6.57 14.75
N GLU A 93 -1.20 5.37 15.29
CA GLU A 93 -0.51 4.89 16.50
C GLU A 93 1.01 4.81 16.29
N ALA A 94 1.44 4.30 15.13
CA ALA A 94 2.86 4.23 14.80
C ALA A 94 3.50 5.62 14.68
N ILE A 95 2.85 6.58 14.00
CA ILE A 95 3.35 7.96 13.90
C ILE A 95 3.47 8.60 15.29
N ALA A 96 2.47 8.39 16.16
CA ALA A 96 2.48 8.94 17.51
C ALA A 96 3.60 8.37 18.40
N THR A 97 4.05 7.14 18.12
CA THR A 97 5.06 6.43 18.94
C THR A 97 6.47 6.50 18.36
N GLU A 98 6.63 6.43 17.04
CA GLU A 98 7.92 6.42 16.35
C GLU A 98 8.62 7.78 16.35
N GLY A 99 7.85 8.88 16.40
CA GLY A 99 8.38 10.24 16.35
C GLY A 99 9.27 10.45 15.12
N LEU A 100 10.57 10.71 15.33
CA LEU A 100 11.55 10.90 14.25
C LEU A 100 12.12 9.59 13.69
N THR A 101 11.82 8.43 14.29
CA THR A 101 12.43 7.14 13.95
C THR A 101 11.46 6.27 13.15
N ILE A 102 11.05 6.77 11.98
CA ILE A 102 10.00 6.11 11.19
C ILE A 102 10.42 4.72 10.69
N THR A 103 9.56 3.73 10.94
CA THR A 103 9.79 2.35 10.51
C THR A 103 9.34 2.11 9.07
N GLU A 104 9.89 1.07 8.46
CA GLU A 104 9.48 0.64 7.13
C GLU A 104 8.06 0.07 7.13
N THR A 105 7.65 -0.51 8.25
CA THR A 105 6.29 -0.98 8.51
C THR A 105 5.28 0.16 8.35
N THR A 106 5.54 1.32 8.94
CA THR A 106 4.67 2.51 8.82
C THR A 106 4.62 3.05 7.39
N ILE A 107 5.75 3.09 6.70
CA ILE A 107 5.84 3.48 5.29
C ILE A 107 5.01 2.51 4.41
N ALA A 108 5.16 1.20 4.63
CA ALA A 108 4.46 0.18 3.86
C ALA A 108 2.94 0.19 4.08
N LYS A 109 2.47 0.40 5.32
CA LYS A 109 1.03 0.60 5.61
C LYS A 109 0.49 1.81 4.86
N THR A 110 1.24 2.91 4.86
CA THR A 110 0.83 4.14 4.16
C THR A 110 0.81 3.95 2.65
N LEU A 111 1.75 3.17 2.09
CA LEU A 111 1.72 2.76 0.68
C LEU A 111 0.46 1.96 0.34
N LEU A 112 0.08 0.99 1.18
CA LEU A 112 -1.13 0.19 1.00
C LEU A 112 -2.40 1.05 1.01
N LEU A 113 -2.49 2.02 1.93
CA LEU A 113 -3.61 2.98 1.95
C LEU A 113 -3.64 3.86 0.71
N CYS A 114 -2.48 4.39 0.30
CA CYS A 114 -2.36 5.19 -0.91
C CYS A 114 -2.82 4.43 -2.16
N ALA A 115 -2.46 3.14 -2.26
CA ALA A 115 -2.89 2.27 -3.35
C ALA A 115 -4.40 1.96 -3.28
N ASP A 116 -4.98 1.71 -2.10
CA ASP A 116 -6.43 1.52 -1.95
C ASP A 116 -7.22 2.74 -2.44
N GLU A 117 -6.83 3.94 -2.01
CA GLU A 117 -7.52 5.17 -2.45
C GLU A 117 -7.42 5.37 -3.96
N PHE A 118 -6.25 5.10 -4.53
CA PHE A 118 -6.05 5.16 -5.98
C PHE A 118 -6.97 4.18 -6.72
N MET A 119 -7.05 2.93 -6.25
CA MET A 119 -7.92 1.90 -6.84
C MET A 119 -9.41 2.18 -6.64
N CYS A 120 -9.78 3.01 -5.67
CA CYS A 120 -11.15 3.45 -5.43
C CYS A 120 -11.49 4.78 -6.12
N ASP A 121 -10.61 5.29 -7.00
CA ASP A 121 -10.72 6.59 -7.67
C ASP A 121 -10.77 7.81 -6.72
N ASP A 122 -10.36 7.66 -5.45
CA ASP A 122 -10.19 8.78 -4.51
C ASP A 122 -8.77 9.35 -4.61
N LEU A 123 -8.53 10.07 -5.72
CA LEU A 123 -7.22 10.65 -6.02
C LEU A 123 -6.77 11.68 -4.98
N ASN A 124 -7.70 12.37 -4.30
CA ASN A 124 -7.37 13.34 -3.27
C ASN A 124 -6.85 12.64 -2.00
N ALA A 125 -7.54 11.59 -1.54
CA ALA A 125 -7.07 10.79 -0.41
C ALA A 125 -5.76 10.08 -0.73
N SER A 126 -5.62 9.55 -1.96
CA SER A 126 -4.37 8.97 -2.46
C SER A 126 -3.22 9.98 -2.41
N ALA A 127 -3.44 11.21 -2.87
CA ALA A 127 -2.45 12.28 -2.81
C ALA A 127 -2.02 12.64 -1.38
N LEU A 128 -2.95 12.66 -0.42
CA LEU A 128 -2.66 12.91 0.98
C LEU A 128 -1.80 11.80 1.61
N HIS A 129 -2.13 10.53 1.35
CA HIS A 129 -1.32 9.41 1.81
C HIS A 129 0.07 9.42 1.16
N PHE A 130 0.16 9.75 -0.13
CA PHE A 130 1.43 9.86 -0.82
C PHE A 130 2.32 10.98 -0.26
N GLU A 131 1.75 12.15 0.05
CA GLU A 131 2.49 13.25 0.70
C GLU A 131 2.99 12.83 2.10
N GLY A 132 2.12 12.23 2.91
CA GLY A 132 2.49 11.71 4.23
C GLY A 132 3.61 10.67 4.16
N MET A 133 3.50 9.73 3.24
CA MET A 133 4.52 8.71 2.98
C MET A 133 5.87 9.33 2.56
N ASN A 134 5.87 10.35 1.70
CA ASN A 134 7.11 11.03 1.32
C ASN A 134 7.76 11.76 2.50
N ASN A 135 6.97 12.36 3.39
CA ASN A 135 7.49 12.99 4.60
C ASN A 135 8.13 11.94 5.54
N MET A 136 7.50 10.77 5.70
CA MET A 136 8.07 9.64 6.43
C MET A 136 9.41 9.18 5.84
N ILE A 137 9.49 9.04 4.51
CA ILE A 137 10.71 8.65 3.81
C ILE A 137 11.82 9.69 4.03
N LYS A 138 11.49 11.00 4.00
CA LYS A 138 12.44 12.08 4.30
C LYS A 138 12.97 11.97 5.74
N LEU A 139 12.09 11.77 6.72
CA LEU A 139 12.48 11.60 8.13
C LEU A 139 13.40 10.38 8.33
N LYS A 140 13.21 9.32 7.54
CA LYS A 140 14.10 8.14 7.54
C LYS A 140 15.47 8.40 6.90
N GLY A 141 15.73 9.61 6.39
CA GLY A 141 16.97 9.95 5.69
C GLY A 141 16.91 9.70 4.17
N GLY A 142 15.72 9.65 3.59
CA GLY A 142 15.50 9.51 2.15
C GLY A 142 15.27 8.07 1.69
N LEU A 143 14.88 7.94 0.42
CA LEU A 143 14.53 6.65 -0.19
C LEU A 143 15.71 5.65 -0.16
N SER A 144 16.95 6.15 -0.11
CA SER A 144 18.17 5.35 0.02
C SER A 144 18.25 4.53 1.32
N ASN A 145 17.45 4.87 2.32
CA ASN A 145 17.37 4.22 3.63
C ASN A 145 16.09 3.38 3.83
N VAL A 146 15.30 3.19 2.78
CA VAL A 146 14.10 2.33 2.79
C VAL A 146 14.42 1.01 2.10
N GLY A 147 14.31 -0.12 2.78
CA GLY A 147 14.43 -1.44 2.19
C GLY A 147 14.34 -2.58 3.19
N VAL A 148 13.18 -3.22 3.22
CA VAL A 148 13.05 -4.66 3.54
C VAL A 148 13.80 -5.42 2.44
N ASN A 149 15.11 -5.55 2.59
CA ASN A 149 16.05 -6.05 1.57
C ASN A 149 15.91 -5.40 0.18
N GLY A 150 15.48 -4.13 0.14
CA GLY A 150 15.32 -3.36 -1.11
C GLY A 150 13.99 -3.54 -1.86
N PHE A 151 13.12 -4.47 -1.45
CA PHE A 151 11.82 -4.69 -2.12
C PHE A 151 10.90 -3.46 -1.99
N LEU A 152 10.68 -2.96 -0.78
CA LEU A 152 9.77 -1.83 -0.54
C LEU A 152 10.16 -0.58 -1.35
N ARG A 153 11.46 -0.37 -1.54
CA ARG A 153 11.97 0.71 -2.40
C ARG A 153 11.60 0.51 -3.87
N LYS A 154 11.74 -0.71 -4.38
CA LYS A 154 11.32 -1.02 -5.75
C LYS A 154 9.81 -0.89 -5.89
N ALA A 155 9.02 -1.38 -4.94
CA ALA A 155 7.57 -1.22 -4.90
C ALA A 155 7.16 0.25 -5.01
N LEU A 156 7.76 1.14 -4.21
CA LEU A 156 7.51 2.59 -4.29
C LEU A 156 7.81 3.18 -5.67
N LYS A 157 8.85 2.70 -6.35
CA LYS A 157 9.21 3.15 -7.71
C LYS A 157 8.23 2.62 -8.76
N TRP A 158 7.90 1.32 -8.71
CA TRP A 158 7.02 0.67 -9.67
C TRP A 158 5.59 1.22 -9.61
N CYS A 159 5.10 1.57 -8.40
CA CYS A 159 3.78 2.20 -8.26
C CYS A 159 3.71 3.55 -8.97
N ASN A 160 4.85 4.24 -9.13
CA ASN A 160 4.99 5.49 -9.88
C ASN A 160 3.93 6.56 -9.55
N LEU A 161 3.43 6.55 -8.30
CA LEU A 161 2.25 7.30 -7.87
C LEU A 161 2.40 8.81 -8.08
N GLU A 162 3.61 9.35 -7.94
CA GLU A 162 3.88 10.77 -8.23
C GLU A 162 3.51 11.14 -9.66
N ASN A 163 3.92 10.36 -10.65
CA ASN A 163 3.64 10.66 -12.05
C ASN A 163 2.15 10.45 -12.35
N ILE A 164 1.55 9.41 -11.79
CA ILE A 164 0.11 9.13 -11.93
C ILE A 164 -0.71 10.30 -11.37
N LEU A 165 -0.41 10.75 -10.15
CA LEU A 165 -1.11 11.86 -9.51
C LEU A 165 -0.94 13.17 -10.27
N LYS A 166 0.25 13.47 -10.82
CA LYS A 166 0.46 14.67 -11.67
C LYS A 166 -0.38 14.66 -12.95
N ILE A 167 -0.55 13.49 -13.57
CA ILE A 167 -1.38 13.35 -14.78
C ILE A 167 -2.86 13.50 -14.41
N SER A 168 -3.30 12.81 -13.35
CA SER A 168 -4.71 12.74 -12.99
C SER A 168 -5.22 13.97 -12.23
N LEU A 169 -4.33 14.74 -11.58
CA LEU A 169 -4.63 15.98 -10.87
C LEU A 169 -3.74 17.11 -11.42
N PRO A 170 -4.23 17.92 -12.40
CA PRO A 170 -3.42 18.93 -13.08
C PRO A 170 -2.79 20.01 -12.17
N ASN A 171 -3.36 20.21 -10.98
CA ASN A 171 -2.85 21.15 -9.96
C ASN A 171 -2.06 20.45 -8.84
N TYR A 172 -1.87 19.12 -8.93
CA TYR A 172 -1.07 18.38 -7.97
C TYR A 172 0.41 18.74 -8.16
N ASN A 173 0.85 19.66 -7.33
CA ASN A 173 2.25 19.91 -7.10
C ASN A 173 2.61 19.18 -5.81
N LEU A 174 3.50 18.19 -5.88
CA LEU A 174 4.23 17.84 -4.68
C LEU A 174 4.81 19.13 -4.13
N LYS A 175 4.55 19.41 -2.86
CA LYS A 175 5.37 20.37 -2.12
C LYS A 175 6.77 19.78 -2.03
N SER A 176 7.51 19.98 -3.10
CA SER A 176 8.94 19.99 -3.08
C SER A 176 9.31 21.17 -2.20
N THR A 177 9.60 20.90 -0.93
CA THR A 177 10.70 21.58 -0.25
C THR A 177 11.98 21.23 -1.02
N ARG A 178 12.10 21.75 -2.25
CA ARG A 178 13.38 22.25 -2.75
C ARG A 178 13.67 23.43 -1.83
N ASP A 179 14.89 23.51 -1.33
CA ASP A 179 15.36 24.42 -0.28
C ASP A 179 15.33 23.79 1.12
N THR A 180 16.28 22.90 1.39
CA THR A 180 17.30 23.13 2.42
C THR A 180 18.36 22.01 2.39
N MET A 181 19.50 22.36 1.75
CA MET A 181 20.86 21.79 1.81
C MET A 181 21.06 20.28 1.62
#